data_AF-A0A352KEL4-F1
#
_entry.id   AF-A0A352KEL4-F1
#
_cell.length_a   1.000
_cell.length_b   1.000
_cell.length_c   1.000
_cell.angle_alpha   90.00
_cell.angle_beta   90.00
_cell.angle_gamma   90.00
#
_symmetry.space_group_name_H-M   'P 1'
#
loop_
_entity.id
_entity.type
_entity.pdbx_description
1 polymer ?
#
loop_
_entity_poly.entity_id
_entity_poly.type
_entity_poly.pdbx_seq_one_letter_code
_entity_poly.pdbx_strand_id
1 'polypeptide(L)'
;MLLRKMRVFRKLGGAVLLMWPLVYPAMASDAPAARDAQVAEDTLTVDLGFEFYFGGLHVLSLAAEGAVGPTRYQLESELRTRGLTNLLFRSVIRSHSSGSFAAKAAEIAATDILRPVPQTFETASDGRWGARRVTIAYADGDPQQVAAEPPYSQDNRAPVGDALRRDTVDPQTAALLSIATGAGERSCGGSVPVFDGRRRYNLNFTYLGTDELHADKQGFYTGPAMRCRLVYERIAGFDEAYAREHGDGREHEVTIWIAAFADGRLHLPVRMMADTRFGKALGHLRFIDIDASDKPVRAAGLDANG
;
A
#
# COMPACT_ATOMS: atom_id res chain seq x y z
N MET A 1 -47.66 -40.75 -1.63
CA MET A 1 -46.51 -41.63 -1.92
C MET A 1 -45.43 -41.31 -0.90
N LEU A 2 -45.44 -42.03 0.23
CA LEU A 2 -44.45 -43.08 0.60
C LEU A 2 -43.14 -42.47 1.17
N LEU A 3 -42.55 -42.89 2.29
CA LEU A 3 -42.92 -43.69 3.47
C LEU A 3 -41.69 -43.59 4.42
N ARG A 4 -41.80 -43.04 5.63
CA ARG A 4 -41.76 -43.73 6.94
C ARG A 4 -40.65 -44.77 7.20
N LYS A 5 -39.87 -44.55 8.28
CA LYS A 5 -39.38 -45.53 9.32
C LYS A 5 -38.49 -44.76 10.33
N MET A 6 -38.81 -44.51 11.61
CA MET A 6 -39.14 -45.35 12.78
C MET A 6 -38.10 -46.42 13.18
N ARG A 7 -37.52 -46.26 14.38
CA ARG A 7 -37.13 -47.28 15.40
C ARG A 7 -36.74 -46.50 16.69
N VAL A 8 -37.52 -46.43 17.76
CA VAL A 8 -37.93 -47.42 18.80
C VAL A 8 -36.90 -47.64 19.93
N PHE A 9 -37.28 -47.07 21.09
CA PHE A 9 -37.10 -47.39 22.52
C PHE A 9 -36.41 -48.69 23.01
N ARG A 10 -35.66 -48.55 24.12
CA ARG A 10 -35.60 -49.42 25.33
C ARG A 10 -35.01 -48.60 26.50
N LYS A 11 -35.76 -48.20 27.56
CA LYS A 11 -36.04 -48.88 28.87
C LYS A 11 -34.75 -49.30 29.61
N LEU A 12 -34.49 -49.10 30.93
CA LEU A 12 -35.30 -48.73 32.12
C LEU A 12 -34.35 -48.54 33.34
N GLY A 13 -34.78 -47.77 34.37
CA GLY A 13 -34.33 -47.88 35.77
C GLY A 13 -33.34 -46.78 36.22
N GLY A 14 -33.45 -46.13 37.37
CA GLY A 14 -34.37 -46.20 38.50
C GLY A 14 -34.15 -44.97 39.38
N ALA A 15 -35.14 -44.63 40.20
CA ALA A 15 -35.13 -43.48 41.09
C ALA A 15 -34.27 -43.74 42.35
N VAL A 16 -33.47 -42.74 42.77
CA VAL A 16 -33.10 -42.54 44.18
C VAL A 16 -33.00 -41.03 44.43
N LEU A 17 -33.90 -40.54 45.29
CA LEU A 17 -33.84 -39.24 45.95
C LEU A 17 -32.82 -39.33 47.10
N LEU A 18 -31.78 -38.50 47.08
CA LEU A 18 -31.00 -38.16 48.27
C LEU A 18 -30.58 -36.68 48.21
N MET A 19 -31.06 -35.91 49.21
CA MET A 19 -30.61 -34.56 49.54
C MET A 19 -29.19 -34.61 50.10
N TRP A 20 -28.28 -33.76 49.59
CA TRP A 20 -27.21 -33.14 50.38
C TRP A 20 -26.56 -31.95 49.63
N PRO A 21 -25.73 -31.13 50.29
CA PRO A 21 -25.88 -29.68 50.35
C PRO A 21 -25.46 -28.94 49.08
N LEU A 22 -25.98 -27.71 48.93
CA LEU A 22 -25.50 -26.71 47.99
C LEU A 22 -24.01 -26.42 48.22
N VAL A 23 -23.16 -27.15 47.50
CA VAL A 23 -21.85 -26.68 47.08
C VAL A 23 -22.07 -26.17 45.66
N TYR A 24 -22.06 -24.84 45.49
CA TYR A 24 -22.01 -24.26 44.15
C TYR A 24 -20.71 -24.74 43.50
N PRO A 25 -20.72 -25.50 42.39
CA PRO A 25 -19.56 -25.55 41.55
C PRO A 25 -19.37 -24.13 41.01
N ALA A 26 -18.19 -23.56 41.23
CA ALA A 26 -17.72 -22.45 40.44
C ALA A 26 -17.72 -22.91 38.98
N MET A 27 -18.77 -22.56 38.27
CA MET A 27 -18.83 -22.70 36.81
C MET A 27 -17.82 -21.68 36.27
N ALA A 28 -16.58 -22.16 36.07
CA ALA A 28 -15.63 -21.51 35.20
C ALA A 28 -16.29 -21.44 33.82
N SER A 29 -16.90 -20.30 33.53
CA SER A 29 -17.32 -19.95 32.19
C SER A 29 -16.04 -19.69 31.40
N ASP A 30 -15.53 -20.71 30.72
CA ASP A 30 -14.68 -20.52 29.54
C ASP A 30 -15.53 -19.87 28.45
N ALA A 31 -15.75 -18.56 28.61
CA ALA A 31 -16.18 -17.73 27.52
C ALA A 31 -15.03 -17.73 26.49
N PRO A 32 -15.29 -17.99 25.21
CA PRO A 32 -14.26 -17.79 24.20
C PRO A 32 -13.86 -16.33 24.30
N ALA A 33 -12.58 -16.08 24.58
CA ALA A 33 -11.99 -14.76 24.50
C ALA A 33 -12.15 -14.29 23.05
N ALA A 34 -13.25 -13.59 22.79
CA ALA A 34 -13.37 -12.68 21.68
C ALA A 34 -12.20 -11.71 21.87
N ARG A 35 -11.14 -11.92 21.09
CA ARG A 35 -10.11 -10.90 20.91
C ARG A 35 -10.82 -9.75 20.24
N ASP A 36 -11.31 -8.82 21.05
CA ASP A 36 -11.80 -7.54 20.58
C ASP A 36 -10.70 -6.94 19.70
N ALA A 37 -10.99 -6.84 18.41
CA ALA A 37 -10.32 -5.90 17.54
C ALA A 37 -10.80 -4.51 17.96
N GLN A 38 -10.30 -4.02 19.10
CA GLN A 38 -10.39 -2.59 19.41
C GLN A 38 -9.57 -1.88 18.33
N VAL A 39 -10.28 -1.16 17.46
CA VAL A 39 -9.67 -0.12 16.64
C VAL A 39 -9.15 0.91 17.65
N ALA A 40 -7.88 1.27 17.51
CA ALA A 40 -7.26 2.24 18.40
C ALA A 40 -7.76 3.62 17.98
N GLU A 41 -8.21 4.43 18.93
CA GLU A 41 -8.79 5.78 18.77
C GLU A 41 -7.91 6.79 18.00
N ASP A 42 -6.69 6.41 17.59
CA ASP A 42 -5.71 7.21 16.83
C ASP A 42 -5.43 6.67 15.41
N THR A 43 -6.42 6.02 14.78
CA THR A 43 -6.26 5.56 13.39
C THR A 43 -6.57 6.69 12.41
N LEU A 44 -5.56 7.10 11.64
CA LEU A 44 -5.72 8.02 10.52
C LEU A 44 -6.14 7.22 9.27
N THR A 45 -7.32 7.51 8.74
CA THR A 45 -7.74 7.01 7.44
C THR A 45 -7.57 8.09 6.37
N VAL A 46 -7.08 7.69 5.21
CA VAL A 46 -6.82 8.57 4.07
C VAL A 46 -7.38 7.90 2.83
N ASP A 47 -8.26 8.59 2.12
CA ASP A 47 -8.71 8.22 0.77
C ASP A 47 -8.26 9.32 -0.18
N LEU A 48 -7.60 8.96 -1.28
CA LEU A 48 -7.08 9.93 -2.23
C LEU A 48 -7.11 9.43 -3.67
N GLY A 49 -7.16 10.39 -4.59
CA GLY A 49 -7.13 10.14 -6.01
C GLY A 49 -6.11 11.00 -6.72
N PHE A 50 -5.32 10.38 -7.61
CA PHE A 50 -4.47 11.07 -8.56
C PHE A 50 -4.91 10.82 -10.00
N GLU A 51 -4.74 11.84 -10.83
CA GLU A 51 -4.83 11.73 -12.28
C GLU A 51 -3.49 12.11 -12.90
N PHE A 52 -3.07 11.31 -13.88
CA PHE A 52 -1.85 11.56 -14.64
C PHE A 52 -2.15 11.86 -16.10
N TYR A 53 -1.43 12.84 -16.60
CA TYR A 53 -1.58 13.42 -17.91
C TYR A 53 -0.28 13.34 -18.69
N PHE A 54 -0.38 13.04 -19.99
CA PHE A 54 0.74 13.03 -20.91
C PHE A 54 0.40 13.83 -22.16
N GLY A 55 1.15 14.91 -22.43
CA GLY A 55 0.81 15.81 -23.54
C GLY A 55 -0.62 16.38 -23.45
N GLY A 56 -1.13 16.57 -22.22
CA GLY A 56 -2.50 17.04 -21.96
C GLY A 56 -3.59 15.95 -21.99
N LEU A 57 -3.27 14.72 -22.39
CA LEU A 57 -4.22 13.61 -22.40
C LEU A 57 -4.21 12.89 -21.04
N HIS A 58 -5.38 12.63 -20.47
CA HIS A 58 -5.50 11.81 -19.26
C HIS A 58 -5.20 10.35 -19.60
N VAL A 59 -4.10 9.82 -19.04
CA VAL A 59 -3.58 8.49 -19.36
C VAL A 59 -3.76 7.48 -18.22
N LEU A 60 -3.83 7.94 -16.97
CA LEU A 60 -3.81 7.07 -15.81
C LEU A 60 -4.57 7.71 -14.64
N SER A 61 -5.38 6.92 -13.94
CA SER A 61 -5.95 7.30 -12.64
C SER A 61 -5.45 6.34 -11.57
N LEU A 62 -5.12 6.86 -10.40
CA LEU A 62 -4.80 6.12 -9.19
C LEU A 62 -5.83 6.48 -8.13
N ALA A 63 -6.47 5.48 -7.53
CA ALA A 63 -7.17 5.61 -6.26
C ALA A 63 -6.33 4.90 -5.19
N ALA A 64 -6.20 5.48 -4.00
CA ALA A 64 -5.51 4.84 -2.90
C ALA A 64 -6.21 5.12 -1.58
N GLU A 65 -6.31 4.07 -0.76
CA GLU A 65 -6.87 4.11 0.57
C GLU A 65 -5.79 3.66 1.56
N GLY A 66 -5.75 4.28 2.73
CA GLY A 66 -4.78 3.95 3.76
C GLY A 66 -5.40 4.08 5.15
N ALA A 67 -5.13 3.11 6.01
CA ALA A 67 -5.42 3.18 7.44
C ALA A 67 -4.11 3.07 8.21
N VAL A 68 -3.73 4.14 8.90
CA VAL A 68 -2.46 4.25 9.63
C VAL A 68 -2.77 4.50 11.10
N GLY A 69 -2.62 3.47 11.92
CA GLY A 69 -2.74 3.56 13.37
C GLY A 69 -1.38 3.67 14.07
N PRO A 70 -1.37 3.71 15.41
CA PRO A 70 -0.14 3.89 16.19
C PRO A 70 0.85 2.73 16.05
N THR A 71 0.38 1.52 15.75
CA THR A 71 1.21 0.31 15.70
C THR A 71 1.19 -0.41 14.36
N ARG A 72 0.21 -0.12 13.49
CA ARG A 72 -0.05 -0.87 12.26
C ARG A 72 -0.50 0.04 11.14
N TYR A 73 -0.26 -0.39 9.91
CA TYR A 73 -0.81 0.25 8.73
C TYR A 73 -1.36 -0.78 7.75
N GLN A 74 -2.33 -0.34 6.94
CA GLN A 74 -2.84 -1.03 5.77
C GLN A 74 -3.00 -0.02 4.65
N LEU A 75 -2.57 -0.41 3.44
CA LEU A 75 -2.55 0.44 2.25
C LEU A 75 -3.15 -0.35 1.11
N GLU A 76 -4.08 0.27 0.40
CA GLU A 76 -4.69 -0.26 -0.81
C GLU A 76 -4.58 0.76 -1.93
N SER A 77 -4.41 0.29 -3.16
CA SER A 77 -4.45 1.17 -4.31
C SER A 77 -4.92 0.46 -5.56
N GLU A 78 -5.56 1.22 -6.44
CA GLU A 78 -5.94 0.78 -7.76
C GLU A 78 -5.51 1.81 -8.81
N LEU A 79 -4.71 1.34 -9.76
CA LEU A 79 -4.22 2.10 -10.88
C LEU A 79 -4.91 1.63 -12.17
N ARG A 80 -5.49 2.54 -12.94
CA ARG A 80 -6.22 2.25 -14.18
C ARG A 80 -5.75 3.12 -15.32
N THR A 81 -5.49 2.53 -16.48
CA THR A 81 -5.26 3.29 -17.74
C THR A 81 -6.55 3.96 -18.19
N ARG A 82 -6.48 5.18 -18.73
CA ARG A 82 -7.63 5.99 -19.17
C ARG A 82 -7.52 6.47 -20.62
N GLY A 83 -8.63 6.99 -21.15
CA GLY A 83 -8.70 7.60 -22.47
C GLY A 83 -8.23 6.67 -23.60
N LEU A 84 -7.51 7.23 -24.57
CA LEU A 84 -6.98 6.49 -25.72
C LEU A 84 -5.98 5.40 -25.31
N THR A 85 -5.27 5.58 -24.18
CA THR A 85 -4.34 4.55 -23.68
C THR A 85 -5.07 3.30 -23.18
N ASN A 86 -6.30 3.43 -22.68
CA ASN A 86 -7.12 2.28 -22.29
C ASN A 86 -7.56 1.43 -23.50
N LEU A 87 -7.76 2.05 -24.66
CA LEU A 87 -8.11 1.35 -25.90
C LEU A 87 -6.92 0.52 -26.43
N LEU A 88 -5.70 1.01 -26.22
CA LEU A 88 -4.49 0.37 -26.70
C LEU A 88 -3.88 -0.60 -25.67
N PHE A 89 -3.91 -0.27 -24.38
CA PHE A 89 -3.16 -0.95 -23.33
C PHE A 89 -3.96 -1.01 -22.02
N ARG A 90 -5.24 -1.41 -22.08
CA ARG A 90 -6.08 -1.62 -20.89
C ARG A 90 -5.30 -2.38 -19.82
N SER A 91 -5.11 -1.72 -18.68
CA SER A 91 -4.46 -2.28 -17.51
C SER A 91 -5.15 -1.74 -16.26
N VAL A 92 -5.53 -2.66 -15.38
CA VAL A 92 -5.94 -2.38 -14.00
C VAL A 92 -4.94 -3.07 -13.11
N ILE A 93 -4.28 -2.33 -12.22
CA ILE A 93 -3.35 -2.84 -11.23
C ILE A 93 -3.92 -2.53 -9.86
N ARG A 94 -4.07 -3.55 -9.03
CA ARG A 94 -4.45 -3.43 -7.63
C ARG A 94 -3.26 -3.82 -6.78
N SER A 95 -3.03 -3.09 -5.70
CA SER A 95 -1.96 -3.40 -4.76
C SER A 95 -2.45 -3.24 -3.33
N HIS A 96 -1.99 -4.13 -2.46
CA HIS A 96 -2.26 -4.10 -1.03
C HIS A 96 -0.94 -4.30 -0.27
N SER A 97 -0.72 -3.54 0.78
CA SER A 97 0.43 -3.65 1.66
C SER A 97 -0.02 -3.47 3.11
N SER A 98 0.53 -4.27 4.01
CA SER A 98 0.32 -4.08 5.43
C SER A 98 1.58 -4.35 6.23
N GLY A 99 1.63 -3.74 7.41
CA GLY A 99 2.76 -3.90 8.30
C GLY A 99 2.53 -3.25 9.65
N SER A 100 3.61 -3.18 10.41
CA SER A 100 3.65 -2.56 11.73
C SER A 100 4.66 -1.42 11.77
N PHE A 101 4.66 -0.66 12.85
CA PHE A 101 5.75 0.27 13.14
C PHE A 101 6.65 -0.33 14.22
N ALA A 102 7.97 -0.30 14.02
CA ALA A 102 8.89 -0.78 15.03
C ALA A 102 8.74 0.05 16.31
N ALA A 103 8.48 -0.59 17.45
CA ALA A 103 8.58 0.05 18.75
C ALA A 103 10.05 0.47 18.97
N LYS A 104 10.28 1.72 19.38
CA LYS A 104 11.61 2.31 19.61
C LYS A 104 12.51 1.34 20.41
N ALA A 105 13.47 0.69 19.75
CA ALA A 105 14.71 0.33 20.42
C ALA A 105 15.47 1.63 20.67
N ALA A 106 15.90 1.85 21.91
CA ALA A 106 16.33 3.13 22.48
C ALA A 106 17.62 3.75 21.90
N GLU A 107 18.02 3.42 20.67
CA GLU A 107 19.20 3.98 20.01
C GLU A 107 18.86 4.39 18.58
N ILE A 108 18.38 5.62 18.43
CA ILE A 108 18.80 6.64 17.46
C ILE A 108 18.09 7.92 17.89
N ALA A 109 18.87 8.89 18.32
CA ALA A 109 18.39 10.19 18.79
C ALA A 109 17.65 10.97 17.68
N ALA A 110 16.59 11.69 18.09
CA ALA A 110 16.08 12.92 17.48
C ALA A 110 15.26 12.87 16.16
N THR A 111 14.59 11.77 15.81
CA THR A 111 13.67 11.77 14.66
C THR A 111 12.32 11.13 14.99
N ASP A 112 11.23 11.92 15.00
CA ASP A 112 9.82 11.47 15.11
C ASP A 112 9.34 10.70 13.86
N ILE A 113 10.14 9.74 13.41
CA ILE A 113 9.92 8.99 12.18
C ILE A 113 9.49 7.60 12.60
N LEU A 114 8.19 7.30 12.45
CA LEU A 114 7.70 5.94 12.58
C LEU A 114 8.36 5.08 11.49
N ARG A 115 9.16 4.09 11.88
CA ARG A 115 9.80 3.17 10.92
C ARG A 115 8.84 2.02 10.61
N PRO A 116 8.26 1.95 9.39
CA PRO A 116 7.42 0.83 9.01
C PRO A 116 8.25 -0.44 8.87
N VAL A 117 7.63 -1.55 9.25
CA VAL A 117 8.12 -2.93 9.13
C VAL A 117 7.04 -3.66 8.32
N PRO A 118 7.24 -3.80 6.99
CA PRO A 118 6.31 -4.51 6.14
C PRO A 118 6.10 -5.94 6.61
N GLN A 119 4.90 -6.45 6.42
CA GLN A 119 4.53 -7.84 6.72
C GLN A 119 4.03 -8.54 5.46
N THR A 120 3.17 -7.88 4.68
CA THR A 120 2.70 -8.42 3.41
C THR A 120 2.64 -7.35 2.33
N PHE A 121 2.87 -7.75 1.10
CA PHE A 121 2.59 -6.98 -0.10
C PHE A 121 2.02 -7.89 -1.17
N GLU A 122 0.97 -7.45 -1.85
CA GLU A 122 0.42 -8.08 -3.03
C GLU A 122 0.21 -7.04 -4.12
N THR A 123 0.50 -7.41 -5.35
CA THR A 123 0.00 -6.69 -6.52
C THR A 123 -0.64 -7.67 -7.50
N ALA A 124 -1.81 -7.33 -8.00
CA ALA A 124 -2.53 -8.07 -9.01
C ALA A 124 -2.85 -7.15 -10.19
N SER A 125 -2.56 -7.57 -11.41
CA SER A 125 -2.89 -6.82 -12.62
C SER A 125 -3.72 -7.66 -13.57
N ASP A 126 -4.75 -7.08 -14.14
CA ASP A 126 -5.49 -7.64 -15.27
C ASP A 126 -5.43 -6.67 -16.46
N GLY A 127 -5.22 -7.20 -17.66
CA GLY A 127 -5.02 -6.38 -18.84
C GLY A 127 -4.64 -7.19 -20.08
N ARG A 128 -4.21 -6.46 -21.13
CA ARG A 128 -3.93 -7.02 -22.46
C ARG A 128 -3.00 -8.23 -22.45
N TRP A 129 -2.05 -8.28 -21.53
CA TRP A 129 -1.02 -9.31 -21.47
C TRP A 129 -1.33 -10.44 -20.48
N GLY A 130 -2.59 -10.55 -20.06
CA GLY A 130 -3.07 -11.56 -19.12
C GLY A 130 -2.89 -11.16 -17.65
N ALA A 131 -3.61 -11.87 -16.79
CA ALA A 131 -3.56 -11.68 -15.36
C ALA A 131 -2.16 -11.95 -14.82
N ARG A 132 -1.68 -11.08 -13.92
CA ARG A 132 -0.46 -11.29 -13.15
C ARG A 132 -0.72 -11.05 -11.68
N ARG A 133 -0.04 -11.78 -10.82
CA ARG A 133 -0.03 -11.57 -9.37
C ARG A 133 1.39 -11.69 -8.85
N VAL A 134 1.74 -10.86 -7.87
CA VAL A 134 2.99 -10.96 -7.13
C VAL A 134 2.65 -10.82 -5.66
N THR A 135 3.21 -11.69 -4.82
CA THR A 135 3.09 -11.59 -3.37
C THR A 135 4.48 -11.59 -2.74
N ILE A 136 4.63 -10.80 -1.67
CA ILE A 136 5.81 -10.78 -0.83
C ILE A 136 5.34 -10.95 0.61
N ALA A 137 5.83 -11.98 1.30
CA ALA A 137 5.71 -12.11 2.74
C ALA A 137 7.06 -11.78 3.38
N TYR A 138 7.00 -10.91 4.39
CA TYR A 138 8.15 -10.44 5.13
C TYR A 138 8.26 -11.18 6.47
N ALA A 139 9.49 -11.39 6.93
CA ALA A 139 9.77 -11.76 8.31
C ALA A 139 10.84 -10.80 8.85
N ASP A 140 10.61 -10.26 10.04
CA ASP A 140 11.50 -9.28 10.68
C ASP A 140 11.80 -8.04 9.80
N GLY A 141 10.89 -7.71 8.88
CA GLY A 141 11.03 -6.58 7.96
C GLY A 141 11.75 -6.91 6.64
N ASP A 142 12.23 -8.14 6.46
CA ASP A 142 12.92 -8.58 5.25
C ASP A 142 12.02 -9.46 4.36
N PRO A 143 12.04 -9.30 3.02
CA PRO A 143 11.36 -10.19 2.08
C PRO A 143 11.87 -11.63 2.21
N GLN A 144 11.02 -12.56 2.67
CA GLN A 144 11.38 -13.97 2.84
C GLN A 144 10.73 -14.88 1.80
N GLN A 145 9.47 -14.61 1.44
CA GLN A 145 8.74 -15.42 0.47
C GLN A 145 8.22 -14.52 -0.64
N VAL A 146 8.57 -14.86 -1.88
CA VAL A 146 8.17 -14.11 -3.06
C VAL A 146 7.55 -15.09 -4.03
N ALA A 147 6.30 -14.87 -4.42
CA ALA A 147 5.62 -15.67 -5.44
C ALA A 147 5.13 -14.76 -6.57
N ALA A 148 5.13 -15.31 -7.79
CA ALA A 148 4.60 -14.63 -8.95
C ALA A 148 3.81 -15.60 -9.82
N GLU A 149 2.66 -15.13 -10.31
CA GLU A 149 1.79 -15.84 -11.23
C GLU A 149 1.61 -14.97 -12.47
N PRO A 150 1.98 -15.42 -13.68
CA PRO A 150 2.78 -16.61 -13.95
C PRO A 150 4.21 -16.48 -13.36
N PRO A 151 4.90 -17.60 -13.12
CA PRO A 151 6.26 -17.57 -12.58
C PRO A 151 7.23 -16.81 -13.49
N TYR A 152 8.13 -16.04 -12.88
CA TYR A 152 9.17 -15.28 -13.61
C TYR A 152 10.27 -16.13 -14.25
N SER A 153 10.25 -17.45 -14.07
CA SER A 153 11.20 -18.35 -14.75
C SER A 153 11.08 -18.29 -16.28
N GLN A 154 9.98 -17.76 -16.80
CA GLN A 154 9.75 -17.56 -18.23
C GLN A 154 10.32 -16.23 -18.75
N ASP A 155 10.92 -15.44 -17.88
CA ASP A 155 11.43 -14.11 -18.18
C ASP A 155 12.96 -14.08 -18.07
N ASN A 156 13.63 -13.60 -19.13
CA ASN A 156 15.09 -13.65 -19.28
C ASN A 156 15.88 -12.76 -18.29
N ARG A 157 15.21 -12.02 -17.39
CA ARG A 157 15.89 -11.20 -16.38
C ARG A 157 16.44 -12.07 -15.24
N ALA A 158 17.65 -11.77 -14.81
CA ALA A 158 18.24 -12.37 -13.63
C ALA A 158 17.40 -12.05 -12.38
N PRO A 159 17.16 -13.03 -11.48
CA PRO A 159 16.47 -12.75 -10.22
C PRO A 159 17.35 -11.84 -9.35
N VAL A 160 16.71 -10.97 -8.57
CA VAL A 160 17.39 -10.19 -7.54
C VAL A 160 17.92 -11.15 -6.48
N GLY A 161 19.22 -11.14 -6.17
CA GLY A 161 19.79 -12.01 -5.14
C GLY A 161 19.33 -11.62 -3.72
N ASP A 162 19.29 -12.59 -2.80
CA ASP A 162 18.73 -12.39 -1.45
C ASP A 162 19.42 -11.26 -0.66
N ALA A 163 20.74 -11.10 -0.86
CA ALA A 163 21.50 -10.02 -0.23
C ALA A 163 21.02 -8.61 -0.63
N LEU A 164 20.48 -8.44 -1.84
CA LEU A 164 19.96 -7.16 -2.32
C LEU A 164 18.50 -6.93 -1.90
N ARG A 165 17.80 -7.97 -1.43
CA ARG A 165 16.41 -7.88 -0.95
C ARG A 165 16.30 -7.48 0.51
N ARG A 166 17.34 -7.72 1.32
CA ARG A 166 17.35 -7.31 2.73
C ARG A 166 17.25 -5.80 2.88
N ASP A 167 16.63 -5.37 3.98
CA ASP A 167 16.35 -3.98 4.34
C ASP A 167 15.59 -3.21 3.25
N THR A 168 14.74 -3.90 2.48
CA THR A 168 13.89 -3.29 1.47
C THR A 168 12.44 -3.27 1.90
N VAL A 169 11.70 -2.30 1.38
CA VAL A 169 10.25 -2.22 1.53
C VAL A 169 9.55 -2.41 0.18
N ASP A 170 8.25 -2.67 0.19
CA ASP A 170 7.44 -2.68 -1.02
C ASP A 170 7.10 -1.26 -1.50
N PRO A 171 6.63 -1.08 -2.75
CA PRO A 171 6.32 0.25 -3.30
C PRO A 171 5.28 1.06 -2.52
N GLN A 172 4.29 0.42 -1.89
CA GLN A 172 3.26 1.13 -1.10
C GLN A 172 3.83 1.54 0.25
N THR A 173 4.60 0.68 0.92
CA THR A 173 5.32 1.07 2.13
C THR A 173 6.35 2.18 1.84
N ALA A 174 6.99 2.18 0.68
CA ALA A 174 7.86 3.28 0.25
C ALA A 174 7.11 4.61 0.05
N ALA A 175 5.89 4.55 -0.51
CA ALA A 175 5.02 5.71 -0.59
C ALA A 175 4.63 6.21 0.82
N LEU A 176 4.28 5.30 1.74
CA LEU A 176 3.99 5.63 3.14
C LEU A 176 5.19 6.31 3.82
N LEU A 177 6.41 5.81 3.63
CA LEU A 177 7.63 6.46 4.13
C LEU A 177 7.76 7.90 3.63
N SER A 178 7.46 8.12 2.35
CA SER A 178 7.50 9.44 1.72
C SER A 178 6.43 10.40 2.24
N ILE A 179 5.37 9.88 2.87
CA ILE A 179 4.16 10.62 3.25
C ILE A 179 4.03 10.85 4.76
N ALA A 180 4.29 9.80 5.55
CA ALA A 180 3.95 9.72 6.96
C ALA A 180 5.13 9.92 7.91
N THR A 181 6.36 9.97 7.39
CA THR A 181 7.55 9.82 8.25
C THR A 181 8.49 11.03 8.21
N GLY A 182 8.02 12.19 7.77
CA GLY A 182 8.79 13.42 7.80
C GLY A 182 7.93 14.63 8.15
N ALA A 183 8.47 15.53 8.97
CA ALA A 183 8.01 16.91 9.06
C ALA A 183 9.03 17.81 8.35
N GLY A 184 8.55 18.66 7.45
CA GLY A 184 9.37 19.63 6.70
C GLY A 184 10.32 18.96 5.71
N GLU A 185 11.53 19.51 5.55
CA GLU A 185 12.53 19.09 4.54
C GLU A 185 12.84 17.58 4.56
N ARG A 186 12.63 16.91 5.71
CA ARG A 186 12.82 15.46 5.88
C ARG A 186 11.86 14.61 5.05
N SER A 187 10.67 15.11 4.71
CA SER A 187 9.74 14.42 3.80
C SER A 187 10.28 14.34 2.37
N CYS A 188 11.37 15.06 2.08
CA CYS A 188 12.01 15.12 0.78
C CYS A 188 13.51 14.78 0.83
N GLY A 189 13.94 14.03 1.85
CA GLY A 189 15.32 13.62 2.01
C GLY A 189 15.47 12.11 2.18
N GLY A 190 16.59 11.58 1.67
CA GLY A 190 17.01 10.20 1.89
C GLY A 190 16.81 9.29 0.69
N SER A 191 17.11 8.01 0.91
CA SER A 191 17.00 6.95 -0.09
C SER A 191 16.11 5.85 0.47
N VAL A 192 15.07 5.49 -0.26
CA VAL A 192 14.20 4.36 0.08
C VAL A 192 14.57 3.15 -0.80
N PRO A 193 15.16 2.10 -0.22
CA PRO A 193 15.43 0.86 -0.94
C PRO A 193 14.14 0.06 -1.14
N VAL A 194 13.76 -0.20 -2.39
CA VAL A 194 12.50 -0.86 -2.73
C VAL A 194 12.75 -2.17 -3.47
N PHE A 195 12.04 -3.22 -3.06
CA PHE A 195 11.93 -4.47 -3.79
C PHE A 195 10.47 -4.78 -4.08
N ASP A 196 10.11 -4.84 -5.36
CA ASP A 196 8.70 -5.01 -5.80
C ASP A 196 8.31 -6.47 -6.09
N GLY A 197 9.15 -7.43 -5.69
CA GLY A 197 8.98 -8.85 -5.98
C GLY A 197 9.67 -9.32 -7.26
N ARG A 198 10.10 -8.39 -8.13
CA ARG A 198 10.91 -8.69 -9.33
C ARG A 198 12.16 -7.83 -9.47
N ARG A 199 12.10 -6.58 -9.04
CA ARG A 199 13.12 -5.54 -9.24
C ARG A 199 13.53 -4.93 -7.92
N ARG A 200 14.81 -4.58 -7.83
CA ARG A 200 15.41 -3.83 -6.73
C ARG A 200 15.82 -2.46 -7.24
N TYR A 201 15.35 -1.39 -6.61
CA TYR A 201 15.67 -0.01 -6.97
C TYR A 201 15.65 0.92 -5.77
N ASN A 202 16.40 2.02 -5.82
CA ASN A 202 16.30 3.08 -4.81
C ASN A 202 15.42 4.22 -5.33
N LEU A 203 14.65 4.79 -4.42
CA LEU A 203 13.98 6.07 -4.61
C LEU A 203 14.77 7.13 -3.82
N ASN A 204 15.54 7.95 -4.53
CA ASN A 204 16.43 8.94 -3.92
C ASN A 204 15.75 10.32 -3.96
N PHE A 205 15.47 10.89 -2.79
CA PHE A 205 14.77 12.15 -2.64
C PHE A 205 15.73 13.29 -2.27
N THR A 206 15.52 14.45 -2.86
CA THR A 206 16.27 15.67 -2.55
C THR A 206 15.33 16.87 -2.48
N TYR A 207 15.36 17.60 -1.36
CA TYR A 207 14.63 18.84 -1.19
C TYR A 207 15.23 19.94 -2.06
N LEU A 208 14.39 20.66 -2.82
CA LEU A 208 14.78 21.70 -3.76
C LEU A 208 14.21 23.10 -3.43
N GLY A 209 13.60 23.26 -2.25
CA GLY A 209 12.93 24.48 -1.83
C GLY A 209 11.41 24.33 -1.71
N THR A 210 10.73 25.45 -1.44
CA THR A 210 9.28 25.52 -1.34
C THR A 210 8.75 26.47 -2.41
N ASP A 211 7.74 26.02 -3.14
CA ASP A 211 7.04 26.84 -4.13
C ASP A 211 5.62 27.14 -3.62
N GLU A 212 5.08 28.30 -4.00
CA GLU A 212 3.65 28.58 -3.84
C GLU A 212 2.90 28.02 -5.06
N LEU A 213 1.99 27.07 -4.83
CA LEU A 213 1.16 26.48 -5.88
C LEU A 213 -0.18 27.20 -5.99
N HIS A 214 -0.69 27.29 -7.21
CA HIS A 214 -2.02 27.78 -7.51
C HIS A 214 -2.81 26.69 -8.21
N ALA A 215 -4.09 26.55 -7.84
CA ALA A 215 -4.99 25.63 -8.51
C ALA A 215 -5.11 25.96 -10.00
N ASP A 216 -5.23 24.92 -10.82
CA ASP A 216 -5.47 25.00 -12.25
C ASP A 216 -6.56 24.00 -12.66
N LYS A 217 -6.74 23.77 -13.98
CA LYS A 217 -7.75 22.83 -14.46
C LYS A 217 -7.46 21.38 -14.05
N GLN A 218 -6.19 21.05 -13.83
CA GLN A 218 -5.69 19.70 -13.57
C GLN A 218 -5.49 19.41 -12.08
N GLY A 219 -5.21 20.40 -11.23
CA GLY A 219 -5.05 20.22 -9.77
C GLY A 219 -5.80 21.25 -8.94
N PHE A 220 -6.36 20.82 -7.80
CA PHE A 220 -7.15 21.69 -6.91
C PHE A 220 -6.34 22.39 -5.83
N TYR A 221 -5.13 21.91 -5.51
CA TYR A 221 -4.34 22.42 -4.40
C TYR A 221 -3.84 23.84 -4.66
N THR A 222 -3.99 24.72 -3.66
CA THR A 222 -3.41 26.07 -3.62
C THR A 222 -2.73 26.26 -2.27
N GLY A 223 -1.50 26.75 -2.26
CA GLY A 223 -0.72 26.94 -1.04
C GLY A 223 0.75 26.55 -1.18
N PRO A 224 1.51 26.63 -0.09
CA PRO A 224 2.93 26.29 -0.08
C PRO A 224 3.14 24.77 -0.20
N ALA A 225 4.03 24.35 -1.10
CA ALA A 225 4.43 22.96 -1.25
C ALA A 225 5.94 22.81 -1.39
N MET A 226 6.51 21.84 -0.69
CA MET A 226 7.92 21.48 -0.80
C MET A 226 8.16 20.85 -2.16
N ARG A 227 9.09 21.41 -2.95
CA ARG A 227 9.50 20.87 -4.24
C ARG A 227 10.68 19.92 -4.05
N CYS A 228 10.53 18.70 -4.54
CA CYS A 228 11.41 17.59 -4.23
C CYS A 228 11.79 16.87 -5.52
N ARG A 229 13.08 16.60 -5.71
CA ARG A 229 13.56 15.73 -6.79
C ARG A 229 13.55 14.30 -6.30
N LEU A 230 12.93 13.42 -7.08
CA LEU A 230 13.00 11.96 -6.94
C LEU A 230 13.79 11.40 -8.12
N VAL A 231 14.83 10.61 -7.82
CA VAL A 231 15.57 9.81 -8.79
C VAL A 231 15.24 8.33 -8.59
N TYR A 232 14.83 7.66 -9.68
CA TYR A 232 14.62 6.22 -9.71
C TYR A 232 15.91 5.50 -10.12
N GLU A 233 16.64 4.96 -9.14
CA GLU A 233 17.92 4.28 -9.37
C GLU A 233 17.72 2.77 -9.50
N ARG A 234 18.03 2.22 -10.68
CA ARG A 234 17.91 0.79 -10.97
C ARG A 234 19.09 0.00 -10.39
N ILE A 235 18.83 -0.99 -9.55
CA ILE A 235 19.89 -1.82 -8.93
C ILE A 235 19.93 -3.24 -9.51
N ALA A 236 18.80 -3.95 -9.54
CA ALA A 236 18.76 -5.33 -10.07
C ALA A 236 17.35 -5.76 -10.52
N GLY A 237 17.27 -6.84 -11.31
CA GLY A 237 16.01 -7.44 -11.76
C GLY A 237 15.34 -6.73 -12.96
N PHE A 238 16.07 -5.84 -13.64
CA PHE A 238 15.62 -5.15 -14.85
C PHE A 238 16.07 -5.89 -16.11
N ASP A 239 15.35 -5.67 -17.22
CA ASP A 239 15.76 -6.15 -18.53
C ASP A 239 16.79 -5.18 -19.13
N GLU A 240 18.07 -5.53 -19.03
CA GLU A 240 19.15 -4.71 -19.55
C GLU A 240 19.19 -4.66 -21.08
N ALA A 241 18.69 -5.68 -21.78
CA ALA A 241 18.60 -5.65 -23.24
C ALA A 241 17.52 -4.64 -23.67
N TYR A 242 16.33 -4.74 -23.05
CA TYR A 242 15.25 -3.79 -23.27
C TYR A 242 15.68 -2.35 -22.92
N ALA A 243 16.38 -2.16 -21.79
CA ALA A 243 16.87 -0.86 -21.38
C ALA A 243 17.89 -0.25 -22.36
N ARG A 244 18.76 -1.06 -22.97
CA ARG A 244 19.70 -0.56 -23.99
C ARG A 244 19.02 -0.22 -25.31
N GLU A 245 18.00 -0.97 -25.69
CA GLU A 245 17.30 -0.80 -26.96
C GLU A 245 16.26 0.33 -26.92
N HIS A 246 15.53 0.44 -25.80
CA HIS A 246 14.38 1.34 -25.67
C HIS A 246 14.60 2.47 -24.66
N GLY A 247 15.64 2.37 -23.83
CA GLY A 247 16.01 3.44 -22.91
C GLY A 247 16.44 4.69 -23.66
N ASP A 248 16.17 5.84 -23.07
CA ASP A 248 16.58 7.13 -23.63
C ASP A 248 17.90 7.63 -23.00
N GLY A 249 18.56 6.79 -22.21
CA GLY A 249 19.82 7.09 -21.52
C GLY A 249 19.70 8.15 -20.43
N ARG A 250 18.49 8.63 -20.12
CA ARG A 250 18.27 9.69 -19.14
C ARG A 250 18.07 9.11 -17.75
N GLU A 251 18.56 9.82 -16.75
CA GLU A 251 18.13 9.60 -15.38
C GLU A 251 16.63 9.95 -15.29
N HIS A 252 15.80 9.00 -14.87
CA HIS A 252 14.36 9.22 -14.75
C HIS A 252 14.07 10.01 -13.48
N GLU A 253 14.19 11.32 -13.61
CA GLU A 253 13.89 12.28 -12.55
C GLU A 253 12.40 12.64 -12.53
N VAL A 254 11.84 12.72 -11.33
CA VAL A 254 10.49 13.21 -11.08
C VAL A 254 10.59 14.38 -10.11
N THR A 255 10.00 15.52 -10.47
CA THR A 255 9.75 16.59 -9.51
C THR A 255 8.41 16.33 -8.82
N ILE A 256 8.41 16.29 -7.50
CA ILE A 256 7.24 16.07 -6.65
C ILE A 256 7.05 17.32 -5.80
N TRP A 257 5.82 17.83 -5.73
CA TRP A 257 5.44 18.86 -4.77
C TRP A 257 4.63 18.21 -3.66
N ILE A 258 5.09 18.37 -2.42
CA ILE A 258 4.50 17.78 -1.21
C ILE A 258 3.93 18.90 -0.35
N ALA A 259 2.66 18.80 -0.01
CA ALA A 259 1.96 19.74 0.86
C ALA A 259 1.64 19.10 2.22
N ALA A 260 1.56 19.94 3.24
CA ALA A 260 1.12 19.55 4.57
C ALA A 260 -0.41 19.60 4.69
N PHE A 261 -0.97 18.57 5.31
CA PHE A 261 -2.39 18.40 5.64
C PHE A 261 -2.54 18.05 7.13
N ALA A 262 -3.78 18.10 7.64
CA ALA A 262 -4.12 17.75 9.02
C ALA A 262 -3.20 18.44 10.06
N ASP A 263 -3.05 19.76 9.93
CA ASP A 263 -2.19 20.62 10.76
C ASP A 263 -0.70 20.23 10.75
N GLY A 264 -0.21 19.72 9.61
CA GLY A 264 1.19 19.32 9.44
C GLY A 264 1.51 17.89 9.85
N ARG A 265 0.49 17.11 10.25
CA ARG A 265 0.66 15.68 10.60
C ARG A 265 0.82 14.78 9.39
N LEU A 266 0.36 15.21 8.21
CA LEU A 266 0.39 14.41 7.00
C LEU A 266 1.01 15.20 5.85
N HIS A 267 1.99 14.63 5.15
CA HIS A 267 2.65 15.29 4.02
C HIS A 267 2.37 14.49 2.75
N LEU A 268 1.55 15.03 1.85
CA LEU A 268 1.14 14.29 0.66
C LEU A 268 1.62 14.98 -0.62
N PRO A 269 2.02 14.20 -1.65
CA PRO A 269 2.19 14.73 -2.98
C PRO A 269 0.88 15.41 -3.44
N VAL A 270 0.98 16.63 -3.94
CA VAL A 270 -0.15 17.34 -4.56
C VAL A 270 0.05 17.49 -6.06
N ARG A 271 1.30 17.42 -6.51
CA ARG A 271 1.70 17.49 -7.92
C ARG A 271 2.94 16.66 -8.17
N MET A 272 3.02 16.05 -9.33
CA MET A 272 4.19 15.35 -9.85
C MET A 272 4.45 15.78 -11.28
N MET A 273 5.71 15.83 -11.68
CA MET A 273 6.13 16.15 -13.05
C MET A 273 7.36 15.35 -13.42
N ALA A 274 7.35 14.73 -14.59
CA ALA A 274 8.52 14.10 -15.18
C ALA A 274 8.70 14.57 -16.62
N ASP A 275 9.94 14.92 -16.99
CA ASP A 275 10.27 15.21 -18.37
C ASP A 275 10.47 13.88 -19.12
N THR A 276 9.72 13.70 -20.20
CA THR A 276 9.85 12.53 -21.08
C THR A 276 10.34 12.96 -22.46
N ARG A 277 10.83 11.99 -23.24
CA ARG A 277 11.21 12.21 -24.64
C ARG A 277 10.09 12.79 -25.52
N PHE A 278 8.82 12.66 -25.14
CA PHE A 278 7.68 13.20 -25.90
C PHE A 278 6.91 14.32 -25.18
N GLY A 279 7.53 14.94 -24.17
CA GLY A 279 6.93 16.05 -23.41
C GLY A 279 6.78 15.74 -21.93
N LYS A 280 5.99 16.56 -21.23
CA LYS A 280 5.82 16.44 -19.78
C LYS A 280 4.73 15.44 -19.41
N ALA A 281 5.06 14.53 -18.50
CA ALA A 281 4.08 13.78 -17.73
C ALA A 281 3.77 14.56 -16.46
N LEU A 282 2.49 14.77 -16.15
CA LEU A 282 2.02 15.47 -14.97
C LEU A 282 1.13 14.56 -14.15
N GLY A 283 1.26 14.55 -12.83
CA GLY A 283 0.34 13.91 -11.90
C GLY A 283 -0.24 14.97 -10.97
N HIS A 284 -1.54 14.93 -10.72
CA HIS A 284 -2.22 15.88 -9.83
C HIS A 284 -3.09 15.13 -8.83
N LEU A 285 -3.04 15.56 -7.57
CA LEU A 285 -4.04 15.15 -6.58
C LEU A 285 -5.38 15.76 -7.00
N ARG A 286 -6.43 14.92 -7.04
CA ARG A 286 -7.77 15.28 -7.53
C ARG A 286 -8.81 15.32 -6.45
N PHE A 287 -8.69 14.42 -5.49
CA PHE A 287 -9.45 14.46 -4.25
C PHE A 287 -8.60 13.89 -3.13
N ILE A 288 -8.95 14.28 -1.92
CA ILE A 288 -8.42 13.74 -0.68
C ILE A 288 -9.51 13.84 0.38
N ASP A 289 -9.70 12.76 1.11
CA ASP A 289 -10.47 12.71 2.34
C ASP A 289 -9.55 12.17 3.44
N ILE A 290 -9.58 12.82 4.60
CA ILE A 290 -8.79 12.45 5.76
C ILE A 290 -9.74 12.39 6.92
N ASP A 291 -10.03 11.18 7.39
CA ASP A 291 -10.82 10.97 8.57
C ASP A 291 -9.97 10.34 9.66
N ALA A 292 -9.92 11.00 10.82
CA ALA A 292 -9.25 10.49 12.01
C ALA A 292 -10.23 9.67 12.89
N SER A 293 -11.13 8.91 12.26
CA SER A 293 -12.22 8.20 12.95
C SER A 293 -12.06 6.68 13.07
N ASP A 294 -12.68 6.16 14.12
CA ASP A 294 -12.63 4.79 14.65
C ASP A 294 -13.48 3.76 13.86
N LYS A 295 -13.51 3.83 12.52
CA LYS A 295 -14.27 2.87 11.69
C LYS A 295 -13.45 2.28 10.54
N PRO A 296 -13.41 0.93 10.39
CA PRO A 296 -12.82 0.33 9.21
C PRO A 296 -13.71 0.60 7.99
N VAL A 297 -13.19 1.36 7.03
CA VAL A 297 -13.76 1.44 5.68
C VAL A 297 -13.49 0.09 5.00
N ARG A 298 -14.56 -0.61 4.63
CA ARG A 298 -14.49 -1.68 3.63
C ARG A 298 -14.74 -1.02 2.28
N ALA A 299 -13.77 -1.12 1.37
CA ALA A 299 -13.92 -0.70 -0.01
C ALA A 299 -15.23 -1.24 -0.60
N ALA A 300 -16.17 -0.33 -0.86
CA ALA A 300 -17.29 -0.64 -1.73
C ALA A 300 -16.72 -0.76 -3.15
N GLY A 301 -17.01 -1.88 -3.80
CA GLY A 301 -16.57 -2.14 -5.16
C GLY A 301 -16.79 -0.94 -6.07
N LEU A 302 -15.74 -0.58 -6.81
CA LEU A 302 -15.85 0.22 -8.02
C LEU A 302 -16.70 -0.57 -9.02
N ASP A 303 -18.02 -0.47 -8.86
CA ASP A 303 -18.98 -0.99 -9.80
C ASP A 303 -18.79 -0.27 -11.13
N ALA A 304 -18.68 -1.12 -12.16
CA ALA A 304 -18.79 -0.74 -13.54
C ALA A 304 -20.12 0.00 -13.76
N ASN A 305 -20.08 1.19 -14.36
CA ASN A 305 -21.08 1.68 -15.30
C ASN A 305 -20.60 2.97 -15.99
N GLY A 306 -20.58 2.94 -17.33
CA GLY A 306 -20.36 4.10 -18.21
C GLY A 306 -19.25 3.88 -19.22
#